data_AF-A0A2D3WHZ2-F1
#
_entry.id   AF-A0A2D3WHZ2-F1
#
_cell.length_a   1.000
_cell.length_b   1.000
_cell.length_c   1.000
_cell.angle_alpha   90.00
_cell.angle_beta   90.00
_cell.angle_gamma   90.00
#
_symmetry.space_group_name_H-M   'P 1'
#
loop_
_entity.id
_entity.type
_entity.pdbx_description
1 polymer ?
#
loop_
_entity_poly.entity_id
_entity_poly.type
_entity_poly.pdbx_seq_one_letter_code
_entity_poly.pdbx_strand_id
1 'polypeptide(L)'
;MKIEDIVNLTEGTLTNIPKVQAIEAATVYPSKVEHGDLFFSSSQEEIDIAIKNGAYAIVYDDENITKNDEEIAWIKVRDIQLAAFKLIRYAIIKKEAKFFLLSAHEMSFLKMILLQKSNIAFIANDWRKAFEQILNSNDSLFVGTNKELMELIKPDIQRLESDVEGYAISDTLFRSTFKVGGYAYQEKELIPFHLEYLLRVVAFCESFSLPYSIDRVKYTKHFIPVFIDGSLKSTQASKSDKVAIFCDNIPDIIKAREYIRHSNTWVKGIVLTPPKTKVEGIDRPHWFKTEEEVREILKSIHFNYAFIYNADKSILNTIQKEYSLF
;
A
#
# COMPACT_ATOMS: atom_id res chain seq x y z
N MET A 1 -31.18 -8.79 2.96
CA MET A 1 -31.56 -7.85 1.86
C MET A 1 -32.46 -8.59 0.88
N LYS A 2 -33.50 -7.97 0.30
CA LYS A 2 -34.37 -8.68 -0.66
C LYS A 2 -33.64 -8.93 -1.98
N ILE A 3 -33.98 -10.00 -2.70
CA ILE A 3 -33.40 -10.30 -4.02
C ILE A 3 -33.63 -9.15 -5.00
N GLU A 4 -34.82 -8.55 -4.99
CA GLU A 4 -35.16 -7.40 -5.84
C GLU A 4 -34.23 -6.19 -5.59
N ASP A 5 -33.92 -5.88 -4.33
CA ASP A 5 -32.99 -4.80 -3.98
C ASP A 5 -31.59 -5.08 -4.56
N ILE A 6 -31.14 -6.34 -4.51
CA ILE A 6 -29.83 -6.75 -5.03
C ILE A 6 -29.79 -6.59 -6.55
N VAL A 7 -30.83 -7.06 -7.26
CA VAL A 7 -30.94 -6.91 -8.71
C VAL A 7 -30.87 -5.43 -9.09
N ASN A 8 -31.61 -4.57 -8.38
CA ASN A 8 -31.60 -3.13 -8.62
C ASN A 8 -30.23 -2.50 -8.33
N LEU A 9 -29.62 -2.79 -7.17
CA LEU A 9 -28.32 -2.24 -6.77
C LEU A 9 -27.20 -2.68 -7.71
N THR A 10 -27.21 -3.93 -8.13
CA THR A 10 -26.18 -4.48 -9.03
C THR A 10 -26.41 -4.10 -10.50
N GLU A 11 -27.57 -3.51 -10.84
CA GLU A 11 -28.07 -3.38 -12.21
C GLU A 11 -28.05 -4.72 -12.96
N GLY A 12 -28.36 -5.78 -12.22
CA GLY A 12 -28.41 -7.14 -12.73
C GLY A 12 -29.73 -7.48 -13.41
N THR A 13 -29.77 -8.66 -14.01
CA THR A 13 -30.99 -9.28 -14.54
C THR A 13 -31.18 -10.64 -13.87
N LEU A 14 -32.33 -10.84 -13.24
CA LEU A 14 -32.69 -12.15 -12.70
C LEU A 14 -33.02 -13.10 -13.85
N THR A 15 -32.35 -14.26 -13.89
CA THR A 15 -32.46 -15.21 -15.01
C THR A 15 -33.34 -16.43 -14.72
N ASN A 16 -33.95 -16.48 -13.53
CA ASN A 16 -34.91 -17.50 -13.11
C ASN A 16 -35.98 -16.91 -12.19
N ILE A 17 -36.91 -17.74 -11.72
CA ILE A 17 -37.88 -17.39 -10.67
C ILE A 17 -37.47 -18.16 -9.40
N PRO A 18 -36.68 -17.55 -8.50
CA PRO A 18 -36.20 -18.22 -7.29
C PRO A 18 -37.32 -18.42 -6.27
N LYS A 19 -37.16 -19.43 -5.41
CA LYS A 19 -38.02 -19.63 -4.22
C LYS A 19 -37.58 -18.73 -3.07
N VAL A 20 -36.29 -18.47 -2.96
CA VAL A 20 -35.73 -17.56 -1.95
C VAL A 20 -36.11 -16.10 -2.24
N GLN A 21 -36.35 -15.32 -1.18
CA GLN A 21 -36.79 -13.92 -1.30
C GLN A 21 -35.77 -12.92 -0.77
N ALA A 22 -34.79 -13.37 0.02
CA ALA A 22 -33.79 -12.52 0.64
C ALA A 22 -32.49 -13.28 0.93
N ILE A 23 -31.41 -12.52 1.12
CA ILE A 23 -30.11 -12.99 1.61
C ILE A 23 -29.78 -12.38 2.97
N GLU A 24 -28.87 -13.04 3.69
CA GLU A 24 -28.38 -12.62 5.01
C GLU A 24 -27.08 -11.83 4.91
N ALA A 25 -26.07 -12.38 4.24
CA ALA A 25 -24.78 -11.76 4.02
C ALA A 25 -24.31 -11.91 2.56
N ALA A 26 -23.12 -11.39 2.25
CA ALA A 26 -22.51 -11.53 0.93
C ALA A 26 -21.02 -11.82 1.03
N THR A 27 -20.48 -12.55 0.06
CA THR A 27 -19.06 -12.91 0.00
C THR A 27 -18.59 -13.10 -1.45
N VAL A 28 -17.28 -12.97 -1.65
CA VAL A 28 -16.58 -13.24 -2.93
C VAL A 28 -15.57 -14.39 -2.79
N TYR A 29 -15.64 -15.13 -1.68
CA TYR A 29 -14.85 -16.34 -1.45
C TYR A 29 -15.78 -17.52 -1.16
N PRO A 30 -15.73 -18.59 -1.98
CA PRO A 30 -16.65 -19.72 -1.82
C PRO A 30 -16.48 -20.43 -0.47
N SER A 31 -15.26 -20.40 0.09
CA SER A 31 -14.95 -20.97 1.42
C SER A 31 -15.55 -20.22 2.60
N LYS A 32 -16.11 -19.02 2.38
CA LYS A 32 -16.76 -18.20 3.40
C LYS A 32 -18.27 -18.15 3.27
N VAL A 33 -18.83 -18.85 2.28
CA VAL A 33 -20.27 -18.89 2.07
C VAL A 33 -20.91 -19.63 3.24
N GLU A 34 -21.90 -18.99 3.85
CA GLU A 34 -22.80 -19.59 4.82
C GLU A 34 -24.21 -19.69 4.23
N HIS A 35 -25.09 -20.40 4.95
CA HIS A 35 -26.47 -20.56 4.52
C HIS A 35 -27.18 -19.21 4.46
N GLY A 36 -27.79 -18.90 3.31
CA GLY A 36 -28.48 -17.63 3.13
C GLY A 36 -27.67 -16.54 2.43
N ASP A 37 -26.41 -16.82 2.06
CA ASP A 37 -25.52 -15.81 1.49
C ASP A 37 -25.72 -15.53 0.00
N LEU A 38 -25.35 -14.32 -0.39
CA LEU A 38 -25.09 -13.90 -1.76
C LEU A 38 -23.61 -14.17 -2.12
N PHE A 39 -23.37 -14.85 -3.24
CA PHE A 39 -22.02 -15.11 -3.73
C PHE A 39 -21.75 -14.48 -5.10
N PHE A 40 -20.59 -13.85 -5.26
CA PHE A 40 -20.14 -13.27 -6.54
C PHE A 40 -19.01 -14.12 -7.14
N SER A 41 -19.22 -14.65 -8.36
CA SER A 41 -18.15 -15.29 -9.12
C SER A 41 -18.51 -15.48 -10.59
N SER A 42 -17.48 -15.60 -11.42
CA SER A 42 -17.56 -16.00 -12.83
C SER A 42 -16.97 -17.39 -13.07
N SER A 43 -16.62 -18.12 -12.00
CA SER A 43 -16.05 -19.47 -12.07
C SER A 43 -17.10 -20.50 -11.71
N GLN A 44 -17.39 -21.43 -12.63
CA GLN A 44 -18.31 -22.53 -12.36
C GLN A 44 -17.88 -23.35 -11.12
N GLU A 45 -16.58 -23.63 -10.98
CA GLU A 45 -16.05 -24.38 -9.84
C GLU A 45 -16.32 -23.67 -8.51
N GLU A 46 -16.09 -22.35 -8.45
CA GLU A 46 -16.36 -21.58 -7.23
C GLU A 46 -17.85 -21.53 -6.91
N ILE A 47 -18.70 -21.39 -7.94
CA ILE A 47 -20.16 -21.37 -7.81
C ILE A 47 -20.67 -22.70 -7.29
N ASP A 48 -20.20 -23.82 -7.81
CA ASP A 48 -20.61 -25.16 -7.36
C ASP A 48 -20.27 -25.36 -5.87
N ILE A 49 -19.11 -24.88 -5.43
CA ILE A 49 -18.72 -24.89 -4.00
C ILE A 49 -19.65 -23.99 -3.18
N ALA A 50 -19.94 -22.78 -3.65
CA ALA A 50 -20.82 -21.83 -2.95
C ALA A 50 -22.24 -22.37 -2.78
N ILE A 51 -22.82 -22.99 -3.82
CA ILE A 51 -24.15 -23.62 -3.75
C ILE A 51 -24.13 -24.73 -2.70
N LYS A 52 -23.12 -25.59 -2.72
CA LYS A 52 -22.96 -26.65 -1.72
C LYS A 52 -22.85 -26.12 -0.29
N ASN A 53 -22.26 -24.94 -0.12
CA ASN A 53 -22.14 -24.27 1.17
C ASN A 53 -23.40 -23.49 1.60
N GLY A 54 -24.42 -23.41 0.75
CA GLY A 54 -25.73 -22.85 1.08
C GLY A 54 -25.99 -21.43 0.56
N ALA A 55 -25.29 -21.00 -0.49
CA ALA A 55 -25.60 -19.73 -1.16
C ALA A 55 -27.06 -19.69 -1.64
N TYR A 56 -27.76 -18.61 -1.32
CA TYR A 56 -29.14 -18.35 -1.76
C TYR A 56 -29.19 -17.55 -3.05
N ALA A 57 -28.11 -16.87 -3.42
CA ALA A 57 -28.05 -16.10 -4.64
C ALA A 57 -26.64 -16.09 -5.22
N ILE A 58 -26.56 -16.18 -6.54
CA ILE A 58 -25.32 -16.14 -7.31
C ILE A 58 -25.36 -14.93 -8.24
N VAL A 59 -24.33 -14.07 -8.16
CA VAL A 59 -24.07 -12.98 -9.10
C VAL A 59 -22.91 -13.37 -10.01
N TYR A 60 -23.15 -13.33 -11.32
CA TYR A 60 -22.19 -13.77 -12.34
C TYR A 60 -22.25 -12.88 -13.59
N ASP A 61 -21.17 -12.84 -14.36
CA ASP A 61 -21.09 -12.11 -15.65
C ASP A 61 -20.68 -12.98 -16.85
N ASP A 62 -20.42 -14.28 -16.65
CA ASP A 62 -20.13 -15.22 -17.73
C ASP A 62 -21.41 -15.92 -18.22
N GLU A 63 -21.65 -15.87 -19.53
CA GLU A 63 -22.78 -16.53 -20.19
C GLU A 63 -22.75 -18.07 -20.09
N ASN A 64 -21.57 -18.63 -19.88
CA ASN A 64 -21.34 -20.08 -19.86
C ASN A 64 -21.64 -20.72 -18.49
N ILE A 65 -22.05 -19.94 -17.49
CA ILE A 65 -22.42 -20.46 -16.18
C ILE A 65 -23.66 -21.35 -16.30
N THR A 66 -23.52 -22.58 -15.82
CA THR A 66 -24.58 -23.59 -15.76
C THR A 66 -25.38 -23.43 -14.46
N LYS A 67 -26.70 -23.36 -14.58
CA LYS A 67 -27.63 -23.01 -13.49
C LYS A 67 -28.41 -24.24 -13.06
N ASN A 68 -27.85 -24.99 -12.11
CA ASN A 68 -28.35 -26.32 -11.73
C ASN A 68 -29.33 -26.33 -10.54
N ASP A 69 -29.62 -25.16 -9.97
CA ASP A 69 -30.49 -25.02 -8.80
C ASP A 69 -31.57 -23.96 -9.09
N GLU A 70 -32.83 -24.37 -9.16
CA GLU A 70 -33.96 -23.48 -9.43
C GLU A 70 -34.47 -22.75 -8.17
N GLU A 71 -34.07 -23.18 -6.97
CA GLU A 71 -34.53 -22.59 -5.72
C GLU A 71 -33.82 -21.27 -5.39
N ILE A 72 -32.55 -21.16 -5.78
CA ILE A 72 -31.69 -20.00 -5.55
C ILE A 72 -31.84 -18.93 -6.65
N ALA A 73 -31.45 -17.69 -6.37
CA ALA A 73 -31.51 -16.59 -7.32
C ALA A 73 -30.27 -16.53 -8.22
N TRP A 74 -30.46 -16.52 -9.54
CA TRP A 74 -29.39 -16.35 -10.53
C TRP A 74 -29.42 -14.95 -11.14
N ILE A 75 -28.48 -14.09 -10.72
CA ILE A 75 -28.43 -12.68 -11.08
C ILE A 75 -27.26 -12.45 -12.04
N LYS A 76 -27.57 -12.15 -13.30
CA LYS A 76 -26.58 -11.85 -14.31
C LYS A 76 -26.24 -10.37 -14.32
N VAL A 77 -24.95 -10.03 -14.32
CA VAL A 77 -24.46 -8.65 -14.41
C VAL A 77 -23.48 -8.51 -15.58
N ARG A 78 -23.06 -7.28 -15.90
CA ARG A 78 -22.06 -7.02 -16.94
C ARG A 78 -20.62 -7.17 -16.45
N ASP A 79 -20.40 -6.88 -15.17
CA ASP A 79 -19.09 -6.90 -14.53
C ASP A 79 -19.30 -7.21 -13.04
N ILE A 80 -18.78 -8.35 -12.58
CA ILE A 80 -18.95 -8.81 -11.20
C ILE A 80 -18.29 -7.88 -10.18
N GLN A 81 -17.14 -7.28 -10.51
CA GLN A 81 -16.40 -6.43 -9.60
C GLN A 81 -17.15 -5.11 -9.38
N LEU A 82 -17.66 -4.50 -10.45
CA LEU A 82 -18.49 -3.30 -10.37
C LEU A 82 -19.80 -3.58 -9.63
N ALA A 83 -20.47 -4.71 -9.90
CA ALA A 83 -21.68 -5.11 -9.20
C ALA A 83 -21.44 -5.29 -7.69
N ALA A 84 -20.34 -5.96 -7.32
CA ALA A 84 -19.93 -6.15 -5.94
C ALA A 84 -19.69 -4.81 -5.22
N PHE A 85 -19.02 -3.84 -5.87
CA PHE A 85 -18.81 -2.53 -5.26
C PHE A 85 -20.07 -1.66 -5.21
N LYS A 86 -21.03 -1.82 -6.12
CA LYS A 86 -22.34 -1.17 -5.99
C LYS A 86 -23.09 -1.65 -4.74
N LEU A 87 -23.03 -2.95 -4.44
CA LEU A 87 -23.58 -3.48 -3.19
C LEU A 87 -22.86 -2.90 -1.96
N ILE A 88 -21.53 -2.85 -1.99
CA ILE A 88 -20.75 -2.25 -0.90
C ILE A 88 -21.08 -0.78 -0.68
N ARG A 89 -21.25 0.01 -1.75
CA ARG A 89 -21.62 1.43 -1.67
C ARG A 89 -22.89 1.64 -0.83
N TYR A 90 -23.87 0.76 -0.99
CA TYR A 90 -25.07 0.77 -0.16
C TYR A 90 -24.75 0.47 1.32
N ALA A 91 -23.89 -0.51 1.59
CA ALA A 91 -23.50 -0.86 2.97
C ALA A 91 -22.71 0.27 3.67
N ILE A 92 -21.80 0.95 2.96
CA ILE A 92 -20.96 2.01 3.54
C ILE A 92 -21.72 3.31 3.82
N ILE A 93 -22.76 3.62 3.04
CA ILE A 93 -23.61 4.80 3.28
C ILE A 93 -24.28 4.68 4.64
N LYS A 94 -24.78 3.49 4.99
CA LYS A 94 -25.39 3.23 6.31
C LYS A 94 -24.41 3.35 7.46
N LYS A 95 -23.12 3.09 7.22
CA LYS A 95 -22.05 3.14 8.24
C LYS A 95 -21.40 4.53 8.37
N GLU A 96 -21.83 5.51 7.58
CA GLU A 96 -21.17 6.83 7.44
C GLU A 96 -19.65 6.70 7.19
N ALA A 97 -19.25 5.65 6.46
CA ALA A 97 -17.84 5.33 6.33
C ALA A 97 -17.08 6.35 5.46
N LYS A 98 -15.90 6.73 5.93
CA LYS A 98 -14.97 7.66 5.30
C LYS A 98 -13.83 6.89 4.66
N PHE A 99 -13.45 7.32 3.47
CA PHE A 99 -12.41 6.68 2.67
C PHE A 99 -11.37 7.71 2.25
N PHE A 100 -10.10 7.38 2.42
CA PHE A 100 -8.98 8.21 2.00
C PHE A 100 -8.01 7.45 1.09
N LEU A 101 -7.63 8.10 -0.01
CA LEU A 101 -6.55 7.70 -0.89
C LEU A 101 -5.25 8.34 -0.42
N LEU A 102 -4.31 7.50 -0.01
CA LEU A 102 -3.00 7.91 0.50
C LEU A 102 -1.93 7.71 -0.58
N SER A 103 -0.89 8.55 -0.54
CA SER A 103 0.37 8.24 -1.20
C SER A 103 1.06 7.03 -0.54
N ALA A 104 2.03 6.43 -1.24
CA ALA A 104 2.81 5.33 -0.68
C ALA A 104 3.58 5.76 0.60
N HIS A 105 4.12 6.99 0.60
CA HIS A 105 4.81 7.57 1.74
C HIS A 105 3.87 7.80 2.93
N GLU A 106 2.71 8.40 2.70
CA GLU A 106 1.68 8.61 3.72
C GLU A 106 1.23 7.27 4.34
N MET A 107 1.00 6.26 3.51
CA MET A 107 0.65 4.91 3.96
C MET A 107 1.75 4.29 4.83
N SER A 108 3.02 4.47 4.45
CA SER A 108 4.17 3.98 5.22
C SER A 108 4.28 4.68 6.58
N PHE A 109 4.14 6.01 6.63
CA PHE A 109 4.18 6.75 7.90
C PHE A 109 2.98 6.43 8.78
N LEU A 110 1.76 6.37 8.23
CA LEU A 110 0.55 6.06 9.00
C LEU A 110 0.70 4.70 9.69
N LYS A 111 1.11 3.67 8.95
CA LYS A 111 1.36 2.34 9.53
C LYS A 111 2.48 2.31 10.58
N MET A 112 3.46 3.20 10.44
CA MET A 112 4.62 3.30 11.32
C MET A 112 4.28 3.95 12.66
N ILE A 113 3.54 5.07 12.64
CA ILE A 113 3.30 5.87 13.84
C ILE A 113 2.05 5.45 14.62
N LEU A 114 1.07 4.81 13.98
CA LEU A 114 -0.15 4.38 14.65
C LEU A 114 0.15 3.41 15.81
N LEU A 115 -0.45 3.68 16.97
CA LEU A 115 -0.36 2.84 18.16
C LEU A 115 -1.42 1.72 18.13
N GLN A 116 -2.59 2.01 17.58
CA GLN A 116 -3.73 1.10 17.51
C GLN A 116 -4.30 1.10 16.09
N LYS A 117 -4.74 -0.08 15.64
CA LYS A 117 -5.28 -0.30 14.28
C LYS A 117 -6.74 -0.75 14.28
N SER A 118 -7.41 -0.69 15.42
CA SER A 118 -8.80 -1.16 15.60
C SER A 118 -9.86 -0.20 15.08
N ASN A 119 -9.49 1.04 14.76
CA ASN A 119 -10.42 2.11 14.37
C ASN A 119 -10.13 2.61 12.94
N ILE A 120 -9.34 1.85 12.18
CA ILE A 120 -8.92 2.18 10.82
C ILE A 120 -8.60 0.92 10.04
N ALA A 121 -9.24 0.76 8.89
CA ALA A 121 -9.01 -0.36 7.99
C ALA A 121 -8.07 0.03 6.84
N PHE A 122 -7.11 -0.85 6.56
CA PHE A 122 -6.19 -0.71 5.43
C PHE A 122 -6.66 -1.58 4.27
N ILE A 123 -7.21 -0.93 3.24
CA ILE A 123 -7.74 -1.59 2.06
C ILE A 123 -6.60 -2.24 1.26
N ALA A 124 -6.77 -3.54 0.97
CA ALA A 124 -5.89 -4.27 0.08
C ALA A 124 -6.05 -3.81 -1.37
N ASN A 125 -5.00 -3.94 -2.17
CA ASN A 125 -5.06 -3.61 -3.61
C ASN A 125 -5.78 -4.68 -4.45
N ASP A 126 -6.15 -5.80 -3.83
CA ASP A 126 -6.97 -6.86 -4.42
C ASP A 126 -8.44 -6.59 -4.13
N TRP A 127 -9.28 -6.59 -5.17
CA TRP A 127 -10.68 -6.18 -5.04
C TRP A 127 -11.50 -7.15 -4.20
N ARG A 128 -11.21 -8.45 -4.24
CA ARG A 128 -11.93 -9.46 -3.44
C ARG A 128 -11.62 -9.26 -1.96
N LYS A 129 -10.35 -9.06 -1.62
CA LYS A 129 -9.94 -8.71 -0.24
C LYS A 129 -10.54 -7.39 0.21
N ALA A 130 -10.52 -6.36 -0.63
CA ALA A 130 -11.13 -5.07 -0.32
C ALA A 130 -12.64 -5.21 -0.07
N PHE A 131 -13.34 -6.01 -0.88
CA PHE A 131 -14.76 -6.30 -0.70
C PHE A 131 -15.04 -6.87 0.69
N GLU A 132 -14.33 -7.94 1.04
CA GLU A 132 -14.46 -8.59 2.35
C GLU A 132 -14.11 -7.66 3.51
N GLN A 133 -13.05 -6.86 3.37
CA GLN A 133 -12.62 -5.92 4.39
C GLN A 133 -13.69 -4.86 4.67
N ILE A 134 -14.38 -4.34 3.65
CA ILE A 134 -15.35 -3.27 3.82
C ILE A 134 -16.69 -3.82 4.34
N LEU A 135 -17.15 -4.93 3.76
CA LEU A 135 -18.47 -5.48 4.10
C LEU A 135 -18.51 -5.96 5.55
N ASN A 136 -17.48 -6.71 5.97
CA ASN A 136 -17.42 -7.36 7.27
C ASN A 136 -16.83 -6.48 8.39
N SER A 137 -16.29 -5.31 8.05
CA SER A 137 -15.71 -4.43 9.08
C SER A 137 -16.77 -3.60 9.80
N ASN A 138 -16.56 -3.40 11.10
CA ASN A 138 -17.27 -2.40 11.90
C ASN A 138 -16.59 -1.01 11.83
N ASP A 139 -15.46 -0.90 11.13
CA ASP A 139 -14.75 0.36 10.92
C ASP A 139 -15.60 1.32 10.09
N SER A 140 -15.46 2.60 10.42
CA SER A 140 -16.00 3.72 9.65
C SER A 140 -14.90 4.52 8.95
N LEU A 141 -13.63 4.12 9.07
CA LEU A 141 -12.49 4.80 8.45
C LEU A 141 -11.62 3.83 7.67
N PHE A 142 -11.48 4.07 6.37
CA PHE A 142 -10.76 3.21 5.44
C PHE A 142 -9.68 4.00 4.69
N VAL A 143 -8.50 3.41 4.55
CA VAL A 143 -7.38 4.00 3.81
C VAL A 143 -6.82 3.02 2.78
N GLY A 144 -6.43 3.51 1.62
CA GLY A 144 -5.85 2.70 0.54
C GLY A 144 -4.89 3.49 -0.33
N THR A 145 -4.11 2.80 -1.17
CA THR A 145 -3.17 3.45 -2.12
C THR A 145 -3.49 3.16 -3.58
N ASN A 146 -4.35 2.17 -3.88
CA ASN A 146 -4.78 1.88 -5.26
C ASN A 146 -5.88 2.86 -5.68
N LYS A 147 -5.53 3.86 -6.49
CA LYS A 147 -6.44 4.90 -6.97
C LYS A 147 -7.67 4.31 -7.68
N GLU A 148 -7.46 3.44 -8.66
CA GLU A 148 -8.53 2.88 -9.49
C GLU A 148 -9.54 2.10 -8.63
N LEU A 149 -9.04 1.26 -7.72
CA LEU A 149 -9.88 0.49 -6.81
C LEU A 149 -10.66 1.40 -5.83
N MET A 150 -9.99 2.39 -5.25
CA MET A 150 -10.61 3.28 -4.27
C MET A 150 -11.67 4.18 -4.92
N GLU A 151 -11.43 4.67 -6.14
CA GLU A 151 -12.41 5.43 -6.94
C GLU A 151 -13.58 4.54 -7.40
N LEU A 152 -13.31 3.26 -7.66
CA LEU A 152 -14.37 2.28 -7.93
C LEU A 152 -15.23 2.02 -6.68
N ILE A 153 -14.70 2.11 -5.47
CA ILE A 153 -15.50 2.02 -4.24
C ILE A 153 -16.27 3.33 -4.02
N LYS A 154 -15.56 4.47 -4.01
CA LYS A 154 -16.12 5.81 -3.77
C LYS A 154 -15.53 6.79 -4.79
N PRO A 155 -16.30 7.22 -5.82
CA PRO A 155 -15.78 8.08 -6.88
C PRO A 155 -15.18 9.41 -6.40
N ASP A 156 -15.79 10.02 -5.38
CA ASP A 156 -15.28 11.23 -4.72
C ASP A 156 -14.43 10.85 -3.50
N ILE A 157 -13.25 10.28 -3.79
CA ILE A 157 -12.33 9.78 -2.77
C ILE A 157 -11.52 10.93 -2.16
N GLN A 158 -11.48 11.01 -0.83
CA GLN A 158 -10.74 12.06 -0.13
C GLN A 158 -9.23 11.78 -0.15
N ARG A 159 -8.43 12.84 -0.06
CA ARG A 159 -6.98 12.78 0.16
C ARG A 159 -6.66 13.49 1.46
N LEU A 160 -5.46 13.26 2.00
CA LEU A 160 -5.02 14.00 3.18
C LEU A 160 -4.86 15.49 2.83
N GLU A 161 -5.21 16.36 3.78
CA GLU A 161 -4.99 17.80 3.64
C GLU A 161 -3.51 18.09 3.46
N SER A 162 -3.17 19.01 2.54
CA SER A 162 -1.78 19.33 2.24
C SER A 162 -1.23 20.49 3.08
N ASP A 163 -2.09 21.42 3.44
CA ASP A 163 -1.77 22.59 4.26
C ASP A 163 -2.08 22.25 5.71
N VAL A 164 -1.06 21.85 6.46
CA VAL A 164 -1.17 21.29 7.80
C VAL A 164 -0.11 21.91 8.70
N GLU A 165 -0.37 21.93 10.01
CA GLU A 165 0.58 22.50 10.97
C GLU A 165 1.87 21.69 11.05
N GLY A 166 2.99 22.42 11.15
CA GLY A 166 4.31 21.88 11.37
C GLY A 166 5.33 22.38 10.34
N TYR A 167 6.61 22.32 10.69
CA TYR A 167 7.67 22.80 9.82
C TYR A 167 9.03 22.20 10.21
N ALA A 168 9.93 22.12 9.23
CA ALA A 168 11.33 21.79 9.45
C ALA A 168 12.03 22.95 10.20
N ILE A 169 12.84 22.62 11.20
CA ILE A 169 13.70 23.57 11.91
C ILE A 169 15.11 23.51 11.34
N SER A 170 15.64 22.29 11.18
CA SER A 170 16.96 22.04 10.60
C SER A 170 17.04 20.59 10.12
N ASP A 171 17.93 20.31 9.17
CA ASP A 171 18.07 18.97 8.64
C ASP A 171 19.46 18.67 8.06
N THR A 172 19.70 17.37 7.90
CA THR A 172 20.69 16.76 7.02
C THR A 172 19.94 15.80 6.10
N LEU A 173 20.60 15.22 5.09
CA LEU A 173 19.95 14.26 4.19
C LEU A 173 19.27 13.08 4.91
N PHE A 174 19.77 12.70 6.10
CA PHE A 174 19.31 11.52 6.83
C PHE A 174 18.64 11.84 8.18
N ARG A 175 18.70 13.09 8.66
CA ARG A 175 18.09 13.48 9.92
C ARG A 175 17.35 14.79 9.79
N SER A 176 16.18 14.85 10.40
CA SER A 176 15.37 16.08 10.43
C SER A 176 15.01 16.43 11.87
N THR A 177 15.13 17.72 12.18
CA THR A 177 14.57 18.35 13.38
C THR A 177 13.39 19.19 12.95
N PHE A 178 12.21 18.97 13.54
CA PHE A 178 10.95 19.58 13.08
C PHE A 178 9.98 19.81 14.24
N LYS A 179 8.99 20.68 14.02
CA LYS A 179 7.86 20.90 14.94
C LYS A 179 6.57 20.32 14.34
N VAL A 180 5.81 19.58 15.14
CA VAL A 180 4.46 19.07 14.78
C VAL A 180 3.66 18.79 16.06
N GLY A 181 2.35 18.96 16.04
CA GLY A 181 1.47 18.67 17.19
C GLY A 181 1.82 19.48 18.45
N GLY A 182 2.41 20.67 18.28
CA GLY A 182 2.87 21.52 19.38
C GLY A 182 4.25 21.18 19.97
N TYR A 183 4.87 20.06 19.57
CA TYR A 183 6.18 19.62 20.10
C TYR A 183 7.30 19.75 19.08
N ALA A 184 8.53 19.92 19.56
CA ALA A 184 9.74 19.87 18.73
C ALA A 184 10.42 18.50 18.87
N TYR A 185 10.70 17.86 17.73
CA TYR A 185 11.38 16.58 17.63
C TYR A 185 12.75 16.80 17.01
N GLN A 186 13.81 16.38 17.71
CA GLN A 186 15.19 16.63 17.31
C GLN A 186 15.83 15.39 16.69
N GLU A 187 16.59 15.61 15.61
CA GLU A 187 17.50 14.64 14.99
C GLU A 187 16.87 13.28 14.69
N LYS A 188 15.59 13.25 14.28
CA LYS A 188 14.87 12.02 13.93
C LYS A 188 15.39 11.45 12.63
N GLU A 189 15.41 10.12 12.51
CA GLU A 189 15.72 9.37 11.29
C GLU A 189 14.62 9.56 10.23
N LEU A 190 14.57 10.77 9.67
CA LEU A 190 13.56 11.23 8.74
C LEU A 190 14.25 12.00 7.62
N ILE A 191 13.95 11.62 6.39
CA ILE A 191 14.44 12.30 5.20
C ILE A 191 13.73 13.64 5.07
N PRO A 192 14.43 14.75 4.79
CA PRO A 192 13.82 16.09 4.88
C PRO A 192 12.62 16.26 3.95
N PHE A 193 12.76 15.80 2.72
CA PHE A 193 11.68 15.83 1.73
C PHE A 193 10.60 14.75 1.92
N HIS A 194 10.67 13.97 2.99
CA HIS A 194 9.57 13.11 3.46
C HIS A 194 8.76 13.74 4.60
N LEU A 195 9.24 14.84 5.19
CA LEU A 195 8.58 15.50 6.32
C LEU A 195 7.13 15.88 5.98
N GLU A 196 6.88 16.40 4.78
CA GLU A 196 5.53 16.80 4.36
C GLU A 196 4.52 15.65 4.50
N TYR A 197 4.90 14.41 4.14
CA TYR A 197 4.00 13.27 4.25
C TYR A 197 3.73 12.91 5.71
N LEU A 198 4.74 13.00 6.58
CA LEU A 198 4.57 12.78 8.01
C LEU A 198 3.62 13.82 8.62
N LEU A 199 3.78 15.11 8.28
CA LEU A 199 2.91 16.17 8.80
C LEU A 199 1.45 15.92 8.44
N ARG A 200 1.16 15.56 7.17
CA ARG A 200 -0.22 15.23 6.72
C ARG A 200 -0.79 14.03 7.45
N VAL A 201 0.03 13.00 7.69
CA VAL A 201 -0.38 11.81 8.44
C VAL A 201 -0.67 12.16 9.91
N VAL A 202 0.09 13.06 10.52
CA VAL A 202 -0.15 13.50 11.90
C VAL A 202 -1.47 14.27 12.00
N ALA A 203 -1.69 15.25 11.12
CA ALA A 203 -2.95 15.99 11.05
C ALA A 203 -4.14 15.06 10.82
N PHE A 204 -3.99 14.06 9.94
CA PHE A 204 -4.99 13.02 9.74
C PHE A 204 -5.29 12.26 11.03
N CYS A 205 -4.26 11.77 11.73
CA CYS A 205 -4.45 11.09 13.01
C CYS A 205 -5.17 11.98 14.04
N GLU A 206 -4.83 13.27 14.12
CA GLU A 206 -5.48 14.22 15.04
C GLU A 206 -6.96 14.44 14.69
N SER A 207 -7.27 14.67 13.41
CA SER A 207 -8.65 14.88 12.94
C SER A 207 -9.59 13.69 13.18
N PHE A 208 -9.02 12.48 13.25
CA PHE A 208 -9.76 11.23 13.51
C PHE A 208 -9.51 10.64 14.90
N SER A 209 -8.83 11.38 15.79
CA SER A 209 -8.49 10.92 17.15
C SER A 209 -7.80 9.55 17.17
N LEU A 210 -6.94 9.28 16.18
CA LEU A 210 -6.17 8.03 16.07
C LEU A 210 -4.92 8.13 16.96
N PRO A 211 -4.73 7.25 17.97
CA PRO A 211 -3.54 7.29 18.81
C PRO A 211 -2.28 6.99 18.00
N TYR A 212 -1.29 7.90 18.05
CA TYR A 212 -0.03 7.81 17.33
C TYR A 212 1.18 8.16 18.21
N SER A 213 2.39 7.82 17.74
CA SER A 213 3.64 8.22 18.38
C SER A 213 4.72 8.56 17.35
N ILE A 214 5.20 9.81 17.39
CA ILE A 214 6.31 10.30 16.54
C ILE A 214 7.63 9.61 16.91
N ASP A 215 7.76 9.05 18.11
CA ASP A 215 8.97 8.30 18.49
C ASP A 215 9.18 7.02 17.69
N ARG A 216 8.13 6.53 17.01
CA ARG A 216 8.22 5.40 16.09
C ARG A 216 8.75 5.79 14.71
N VAL A 217 8.91 7.08 14.41
CA VAL A 217 9.40 7.56 13.11
C VAL A 217 10.82 7.05 12.88
N LYS A 218 11.00 6.39 11.73
CA LYS A 218 12.24 5.89 11.18
C LYS A 218 12.20 6.06 9.66
N TYR A 219 13.27 5.67 8.99
CA TYR A 219 13.28 5.57 7.53
C TYR A 219 12.17 4.65 7.03
N THR A 220 11.46 5.10 5.99
CA THR A 220 10.50 4.27 5.28
C THR A 220 11.23 3.37 4.29
N LYS A 221 10.54 2.34 3.78
CA LYS A 221 11.10 1.49 2.70
C LYS A 221 11.41 2.26 1.40
N HIS A 222 10.89 3.48 1.28
CA HIS A 222 11.07 4.33 0.12
C HIS A 222 12.47 4.92 0.04
N PHE A 223 13.17 5.01 1.18
CA PHE A 223 14.52 5.54 1.26
C PHE A 223 15.24 5.02 2.51
N ILE A 224 16.01 3.95 2.38
CA ILE A 224 16.74 3.31 3.49
C ILE A 224 18.24 3.56 3.34
N PRO A 225 18.85 4.45 4.14
CA PRO A 225 20.29 4.62 4.18
C PRO A 225 20.97 3.51 5.00
N VAL A 226 22.04 2.95 4.45
CA VAL A 226 22.93 1.99 5.12
C VAL A 226 24.36 2.50 4.99
N PHE A 227 24.95 2.92 6.11
CA PHE A 227 26.35 3.34 6.17
C PHE A 227 27.25 2.12 6.07
N ILE A 228 28.19 2.12 5.13
CA ILE A 228 29.01 0.95 4.80
C ILE A 228 30.50 1.26 4.84
N ASP A 229 31.32 0.28 5.21
CA ASP A 229 32.77 0.37 5.07
C ASP A 229 33.26 -0.08 3.67
N GLY A 230 34.58 -0.09 3.46
CA GLY A 230 35.18 -0.56 2.21
C GLY A 230 34.92 -2.04 1.89
N SER A 231 34.52 -2.84 2.88
CA SER A 231 34.14 -4.25 2.74
C SER A 231 32.62 -4.46 2.56
N LEU A 232 31.86 -3.36 2.41
CA LEU A 232 30.39 -3.32 2.34
C LEU A 232 29.68 -3.74 3.64
N LYS A 233 30.39 -3.76 4.77
CA LYS A 233 29.77 -4.06 6.07
C LYS A 233 29.11 -2.82 6.64
N SER A 234 27.92 -3.01 7.22
CA SER A 234 27.20 -1.93 7.91
C SER A 234 28.04 -1.39 9.07
N THR A 235 28.08 -0.07 9.20
CA THR A 235 28.79 0.64 10.27
C THR A 235 27.97 1.83 10.78
N GLN A 236 28.52 2.55 11.75
CA GLN A 236 27.90 3.76 12.30
C GLN A 236 28.08 4.96 11.36
N ALA A 237 27.11 5.87 11.36
CA ALA A 237 27.11 7.06 10.49
C ALA A 237 28.37 7.93 10.61
N SER A 238 28.94 8.05 11.81
CA SER A 238 30.16 8.83 12.05
C SER A 238 31.45 8.15 11.57
N LYS A 239 31.38 6.89 11.14
CA LYS A 239 32.54 6.05 10.79
C LYS A 239 32.60 5.68 9.32
N SER A 240 31.75 6.26 8.48
CA SER A 240 31.70 5.95 7.05
C SER A 240 31.54 7.20 6.21
N ASP A 241 32.32 7.24 5.13
CA ASP A 241 32.22 8.18 4.02
C ASP A 241 31.31 7.68 2.88
N LYS A 242 30.76 6.46 3.01
CA LYS A 242 29.95 5.74 2.02
C LYS A 242 28.59 5.32 2.56
N VAL A 243 27.52 5.69 1.86
CA VAL A 243 26.15 5.25 2.18
C VAL A 243 25.53 4.59 0.96
N ALA A 244 25.08 3.35 1.14
CA ALA A 244 24.19 2.67 0.22
C ALA A 244 22.74 3.00 0.59
N ILE A 245 21.99 3.58 -0.34
CA ILE A 245 20.64 4.09 -0.12
C ILE A 245 19.68 3.26 -0.97
N PHE A 246 18.85 2.45 -0.34
CA PHE A 246 17.90 1.58 -1.01
C PHE A 246 16.56 2.30 -1.18
N CYS A 247 16.08 2.39 -2.41
CA CYS A 247 14.84 3.06 -2.76
C CYS A 247 13.93 2.15 -3.58
N ASP A 248 12.64 2.16 -3.30
CA ASP A 248 11.62 1.47 -4.11
C ASP A 248 10.98 2.37 -5.18
N ASN A 249 11.45 3.62 -5.29
CA ASN A 249 10.93 4.61 -6.22
C ASN A 249 12.03 5.56 -6.73
N ILE A 250 11.88 6.01 -7.97
CA ILE A 250 12.80 6.95 -8.63
C ILE A 250 12.65 8.39 -8.13
N PRO A 251 11.43 8.92 -7.85
CA PRO A 251 11.27 10.30 -7.37
C PRO A 251 12.11 10.65 -6.14
N ASP A 252 12.23 9.74 -5.17
CA ASP A 252 13.07 9.96 -3.99
C ASP A 252 14.57 10.02 -4.32
N ILE A 253 15.02 9.26 -5.32
CA ILE A 253 16.41 9.34 -5.81
C ILE A 253 16.67 10.72 -6.42
N ILE A 254 15.72 11.25 -7.19
CA ILE A 254 15.82 12.57 -7.81
C ILE A 254 15.86 13.66 -6.73
N LYS A 255 14.89 13.67 -5.82
CA LYS A 255 14.83 14.65 -4.71
C LYS A 255 16.09 14.63 -3.85
N ALA A 256 16.62 13.44 -3.53
CA ALA A 256 17.86 13.34 -2.75
C ALA A 256 19.08 13.91 -3.48
N ARG A 257 19.19 13.66 -4.79
CA ARG A 257 20.28 14.22 -5.60
C ARG A 257 20.19 15.75 -5.68
N GLU A 258 19.00 16.30 -5.83
CA GLU A 258 18.78 17.75 -5.77
C GLU A 258 19.23 18.32 -4.42
N TYR A 259 18.79 17.71 -3.32
CA TYR A 259 19.20 18.11 -1.97
C TYR A 259 20.74 18.10 -1.79
N ILE A 260 21.44 17.06 -2.27
CA ILE A 260 22.89 16.96 -2.19
C ILE A 260 23.59 18.05 -3.01
N ARG A 261 23.11 18.33 -4.23
CA ARG A 261 23.71 19.35 -5.09
C ARG A 261 23.68 20.73 -4.47
N HIS A 262 22.64 21.05 -3.70
CA HIS A 262 22.52 22.32 -2.98
C HIS A 262 23.38 22.39 -1.72
N SER A 263 23.61 21.26 -1.05
CA SER A 263 24.33 21.21 0.23
C SER A 263 25.84 21.04 0.09
N ASN A 264 26.34 20.28 -0.90
CA ASN A 264 27.78 20.05 -1.05
C ASN A 264 28.19 19.59 -2.47
N THR A 265 28.92 20.44 -3.20
CA THR A 265 29.34 20.18 -4.59
C THR A 265 30.39 19.09 -4.75
N TRP A 266 31.10 18.71 -3.67
CA TRP A 266 32.17 17.71 -3.71
C TRP A 266 31.68 16.26 -3.56
N VAL A 267 30.40 16.09 -3.18
CA VAL A 267 29.83 14.77 -2.90
C VAL A 267 29.57 14.02 -4.21
N LYS A 268 30.11 12.81 -4.31
CA LYS A 268 29.91 11.95 -5.47
C LYS A 268 28.74 10.98 -5.25
N GLY A 269 27.63 11.25 -5.92
CA GLY A 269 26.46 10.36 -5.97
C GLY A 269 26.46 9.47 -7.21
N ILE A 270 26.32 8.16 -7.04
CA ILE A 270 26.08 7.19 -8.13
C ILE A 270 24.67 6.62 -8.02
N VAL A 271 24.09 6.22 -9.17
CA VAL A 271 22.76 5.61 -9.21
C VAL A 271 22.86 4.25 -9.87
N LEU A 272 22.33 3.24 -9.20
CA LEU A 272 22.25 1.85 -9.63
C LEU A 272 20.80 1.50 -9.92
N THR A 273 20.53 0.93 -11.09
CA THR A 273 19.17 0.54 -11.50
C THR A 273 19.15 -0.80 -12.26
N PRO A 274 18.02 -1.51 -12.34
CA PRO A 274 17.84 -2.55 -13.34
C PRO A 274 18.03 -2.02 -14.77
N PRO A 275 18.38 -2.87 -15.76
CA PRO A 275 18.60 -2.43 -17.13
C PRO A 275 17.36 -1.76 -17.71
N LYS A 276 17.55 -0.80 -18.62
CA LYS A 276 16.48 -0.04 -19.29
C LYS A 276 15.61 0.85 -18.37
N THR A 277 15.96 0.98 -17.10
CA THR A 277 15.32 1.96 -16.20
C THR A 277 15.79 3.36 -16.59
N LYS A 278 14.85 4.23 -16.95
CA LYS A 278 15.13 5.65 -17.19
C LYS A 278 15.08 6.41 -15.87
N VAL A 279 16.11 7.19 -15.58
CA VAL A 279 16.13 8.13 -14.46
C VAL A 279 16.37 9.52 -15.03
N GLU A 280 15.41 10.41 -14.83
CA GLU A 280 15.51 11.77 -15.34
C GLU A 280 16.75 12.50 -14.77
N GLY A 281 17.45 13.24 -15.61
CA GLY A 281 18.70 13.90 -15.24
C GLY A 281 19.86 12.93 -14.95
N ILE A 282 19.82 11.71 -15.49
CA ILE A 282 20.92 10.73 -15.44
C ILE A 282 21.10 10.08 -16.82
N ASP A 283 22.19 10.44 -17.50
CA ASP A 283 22.47 9.92 -18.84
C ASP A 283 22.95 8.47 -18.82
N ARG A 284 23.59 8.02 -17.73
CA ARG A 284 24.19 6.67 -17.59
C ARG A 284 24.16 6.16 -16.14
N PRO A 285 23.02 5.65 -15.64
CA PRO A 285 23.03 4.92 -14.37
C PRO A 285 23.83 3.62 -14.52
N HIS A 286 24.38 3.13 -13.41
CA HIS A 286 25.02 1.82 -13.37
C HIS A 286 23.95 0.73 -13.38
N TRP A 287 23.97 -0.14 -14.38
CA TRP A 287 22.97 -1.21 -14.48
C TRP A 287 23.41 -2.46 -13.73
N PHE A 288 22.44 -3.12 -13.11
CA PHE A 288 22.63 -4.43 -12.48
C PHE A 288 21.45 -5.35 -12.77
N LYS A 289 21.70 -6.66 -12.92
CA LYS A 289 20.70 -7.73 -13.04
C LYS A 289 20.66 -8.63 -11.81
N THR A 290 21.77 -8.70 -11.08
CA THR A 290 21.94 -9.57 -9.91
C THR A 290 22.44 -8.79 -8.71
N GLU A 291 22.30 -9.39 -7.52
CA GLU A 291 22.83 -8.84 -6.28
C GLU A 291 24.36 -8.77 -6.30
N GLU A 292 25.02 -9.74 -6.93
CA GLU A 292 26.47 -9.79 -7.11
C GLU A 292 26.97 -8.60 -7.91
N GLU A 293 26.31 -8.25 -9.01
CA GLU A 293 26.65 -7.07 -9.82
C GLU A 293 26.54 -5.77 -8.99
N VAL A 294 25.52 -5.65 -8.13
CA VAL A 294 25.42 -4.51 -7.19
C VAL A 294 26.65 -4.45 -6.28
N ARG A 295 27.06 -5.57 -5.67
CA ARG A 295 28.24 -5.63 -4.80
C ARG A 295 29.53 -5.26 -5.54
N GLU A 296 29.69 -5.74 -6.77
CA GLU A 296 30.86 -5.44 -7.61
C GLU A 296 30.94 -3.95 -7.95
N ILE A 297 29.82 -3.33 -8.31
CA ILE A 297 29.73 -1.88 -8.57
C ILE A 297 30.09 -1.10 -7.30
N LEU A 298 29.54 -1.47 -6.14
CA LEU A 298 29.82 -0.79 -4.87
C LEU A 298 31.28 -0.93 -4.41
N LYS A 299 31.98 -2.00 -4.78
CA LYS A 299 33.41 -2.20 -4.48
C LYS A 299 34.34 -1.49 -5.47
N SER A 300 33.96 -1.43 -6.73
CA SER A 300 34.82 -0.94 -7.81
C SER A 300 34.77 0.58 -8.00
N ILE A 301 33.68 1.24 -7.58
CA ILE A 301 33.48 2.67 -7.81
C ILE A 301 33.65 3.46 -6.51
N HIS A 302 34.38 4.57 -6.62
CA HIS A 302 34.41 5.58 -5.56
C HIS A 302 33.13 6.43 -5.61
N PHE A 303 32.43 6.53 -4.48
CA PHE A 303 31.23 7.33 -4.26
C PHE A 303 31.11 7.71 -2.78
N ASN A 304 30.29 8.70 -2.47
CA ASN A 304 29.79 8.97 -1.12
C ASN A 304 28.38 8.42 -0.93
N TYR A 305 27.53 8.55 -1.94
CA TYR A 305 26.16 8.05 -1.94
C TYR A 305 25.91 7.15 -3.14
N ALA A 306 25.44 5.94 -2.89
CA ALA A 306 24.98 5.02 -3.92
C ALA A 306 23.47 4.82 -3.79
N PHE A 307 22.69 5.39 -4.71
CA PHE A 307 21.24 5.19 -4.76
C PHE A 307 20.92 3.92 -5.53
N ILE A 308 20.32 2.95 -4.86
CA ILE A 308 20.07 1.61 -5.39
C ILE A 308 18.56 1.44 -5.54
N TYR A 309 18.09 1.48 -6.79
CA TYR A 309 16.69 1.35 -7.11
C TYR A 309 16.26 -0.11 -7.19
N ASN A 310 15.19 -0.46 -6.48
CA ASN A 310 14.50 -1.75 -6.56
C ASN A 310 15.41 -2.96 -6.24
N ALA A 311 16.25 -2.82 -5.22
CA ALA A 311 17.05 -3.89 -4.66
C ALA A 311 16.87 -3.92 -3.14
N ASP A 312 17.06 -5.09 -2.52
CA ASP A 312 16.91 -5.24 -1.08
C ASP A 312 18.24 -4.97 -0.34
N LYS A 313 18.16 -4.39 0.86
CA LYS A 313 19.36 -4.14 1.67
C LYS A 313 20.09 -5.42 2.10
N SER A 314 19.42 -6.56 2.07
CA SER A 314 20.01 -7.88 2.35
C SER A 314 21.15 -8.23 1.39
N ILE A 315 21.29 -7.55 0.25
CA ILE A 315 22.45 -7.63 -0.64
C ILE A 315 23.75 -7.33 0.11
N LEU A 316 23.71 -6.46 1.13
CA LEU A 316 24.85 -6.12 1.97
C LEU A 316 25.15 -7.17 3.05
N ASN A 317 24.30 -8.18 3.22
CA ASN A 317 24.57 -9.29 4.12
C ASN A 317 25.64 -10.20 3.49
N THR A 318 26.90 -9.81 3.64
CA THR A 318 28.02 -10.77 3.61
C THR A 318 27.88 -11.66 4.84
N ILE A 319 27.03 -12.68 4.77
CA ILE A 319 26.92 -13.69 5.82
C ILE A 319 28.33 -14.16 6.19
N GLN A 320 28.58 -14.26 7.50
CA GLN A 320 29.62 -15.07 8.15
C GLN A 320 29.57 -16.54 7.69
N LYS A 321 29.73 -16.81 6.38
CA LYS A 321 29.66 -18.14 5.77
C LYS A 321 31.05 -18.71 5.47
N GLU A 322 32.11 -18.01 5.83
CA GLU A 322 33.50 -18.48 5.75
C GLU A 322 34.10 -18.91 7.10
N TYR A 323 33.35 -18.83 8.21
CA TYR A 323 33.85 -19.22 9.54
C TYR A 323 33.10 -20.39 10.21
N SER A 324 32.33 -21.17 9.45
CA SER A 324 31.81 -22.48 9.92
C SER A 324 32.54 -23.67 9.29
N LEU A 325 33.71 -23.44 8.70
CA LEU A 325 34.63 -24.46 8.19
C LEU A 325 35.99 -24.34 8.89
N PHE A 326 36.01 -24.12 10.21
CA PHE A 326 37.14 -24.44 11.08
C PHE A 326 36.64 -24.79 12.47
#